data_AF-A0A554J4Z4-F1
#
_entry.id   AF-A0A554J4Z4-F1
#
_cell.length_a   1.000
_cell.length_b   1.000
_cell.length_c   1.000
_cell.angle_alpha   90.00
_cell.angle_beta   90.00
_cell.angle_gamma   90.00
#
_symmetry.space_group_name_H-M   'P 1'
#
loop_
_entity.id
_entity.type
_entity.pdbx_description
1 polymer ?
#
loop_
_entity_poly.entity_id
_entity_poly.type
_entity_poly.pdbx_seq_one_letter_code
_entity_poly.pdbx_strand_id
1 'polypeptide(L)'
;FLIFSLGFVVIPAASWILVLMQSGGLQATTRAFDFFTTDGLLLSGQALNINWVITYILHLIDPAKYASIHQLDQLNRQITTNAAPWFLRGQSFYLAVLVIIIYYWKIKKKDLASFISAATLIFLSHHQLNKSAYEKHLFYVVVFMLFLYLIKPTKTNLALLILFDVMTVINLIFFYGFTGTGSLNRHFFSFDITVLFSLFYFVIFLWILVMYLKRKVLN
;
A
#
# COMPACT_ATOMS: atom_id res chain seq x y z
N PHE A 1 8.52 19.25 -16.06
CA PHE A 1 7.47 18.84 -17.02
C PHE A 1 7.96 17.65 -17.84
N LEU A 2 9.06 17.78 -18.60
CA LEU A 2 9.62 16.72 -19.45
C LEU A 2 9.81 15.36 -18.72
N ILE A 3 10.49 15.34 -17.57
CA ILE A 3 10.74 14.12 -16.78
C ILE A 3 9.44 13.44 -16.34
N PHE A 4 8.42 14.22 -15.98
CA PHE A 4 7.13 13.70 -15.56
C PHE A 4 6.35 13.13 -16.74
N SER A 5 6.27 13.84 -17.87
CA SER A 5 5.62 13.33 -19.09
C SER A 5 6.29 12.05 -19.58
N LEU A 6 7.63 12.00 -19.52
CA LEU A 6 8.39 10.80 -19.87
C LEU A 6 8.05 9.64 -18.93
N GLY A 7 8.13 9.85 -17.61
CA GLY A 7 7.94 8.78 -16.62
C GLY A 7 6.49 8.32 -16.45
N PHE A 8 5.51 9.21 -16.62
CA PHE A 8 4.10 8.92 -16.31
C PHE A 8 3.27 8.58 -17.54
N VAL A 9 3.70 8.99 -18.74
CA VAL A 9 2.97 8.76 -19.98
C VAL A 9 3.79 7.92 -20.95
N VAL A 10 5.00 8.38 -21.31
CA VAL A 10 5.79 7.73 -22.35
C VAL A 10 6.23 6.32 -21.94
N ILE A 11 6.86 6.18 -20.77
CA ILE A 11 7.36 4.88 -20.29
C ILE A 11 6.21 3.90 -20.09
N PRO A 12 5.12 4.22 -19.36
CA PRO A 12 4.00 3.30 -19.21
C PRO A 12 3.34 2.93 -20.54
N ALA A 13 3.14 3.90 -21.44
CA ALA A 13 2.59 3.62 -22.78
C ALA A 13 3.51 2.68 -23.58
N ALA A 14 4.83 2.94 -23.58
CA ALA A 14 5.80 2.09 -24.24
C ALA A 14 5.81 0.67 -23.64
N SER A 15 5.76 0.54 -22.30
CA SER A 15 5.66 -0.75 -21.62
C SER A 15 4.40 -1.52 -22.04
N TRP A 16 3.24 -0.86 -22.10
CA TRP A 16 1.99 -1.49 -22.56
C TRP A 16 2.04 -1.88 -24.03
N ILE A 17 2.65 -1.07 -24.90
CA ILE A 17 2.87 -1.42 -26.30
C ILE A 17 3.74 -2.69 -26.40
N LEU A 18 4.83 -2.77 -25.64
CA LEU A 18 5.69 -3.95 -25.60
C LEU A 18 4.94 -5.20 -25.15
N VAL A 19 4.06 -5.09 -24.15
CA VAL A 19 3.19 -6.20 -23.71
C VAL A 19 2.25 -6.62 -24.83
N LEU A 20 1.60 -5.67 -25.51
CA LEU A 20 0.67 -5.96 -26.61
C LEU A 20 1.34 -6.63 -27.82
N MET A 21 2.63 -6.37 -28.03
CA MET A 21 3.41 -7.01 -29.09
C MET A 21 3.80 -8.47 -28.80
N GLN A 22 3.66 -8.95 -27.56
CA GLN A 22 3.95 -10.34 -27.21
C GLN A 22 2.80 -11.29 -27.60
N SER A 23 3.12 -12.57 -27.85
CA SER A 23 2.11 -13.60 -28.04
C SER A 23 1.23 -13.71 -26.78
N GLY A 24 -0.09 -13.56 -26.92
CA GLY A 24 -1.02 -13.49 -25.79
C GLY A 24 -1.06 -12.13 -25.08
N GLY A 25 -0.35 -11.11 -25.57
CA GLY A 25 -0.28 -9.76 -25.00
C GLY A 25 -1.63 -9.09 -24.81
N LEU A 26 -2.55 -9.25 -25.78
CA LEU A 26 -3.92 -8.76 -25.67
C LEU A 26 -4.66 -9.42 -24.49
N GLN A 27 -4.56 -10.75 -24.34
CA GLN A 27 -5.20 -11.49 -23.25
C GLN A 27 -4.60 -11.16 -21.88
N ALA A 28 -3.30 -10.84 -21.83
CA ALA A 28 -2.65 -10.36 -20.60
C ALA A 28 -3.12 -8.96 -20.25
N THR A 29 -3.28 -8.09 -21.25
CA THR A 29 -3.77 -6.72 -21.09
C THR A 29 -5.21 -6.71 -20.61
N THR A 30 -6.11 -7.45 -21.27
CA THR A 30 -7.51 -7.56 -20.84
C THR A 30 -7.60 -8.09 -19.41
N ARG A 31 -6.89 -9.18 -19.09
CA ARG A 31 -6.84 -9.70 -17.70
C ARG A 31 -6.33 -8.68 -16.69
N ALA A 32 -5.35 -7.85 -17.04
CA ALA A 32 -4.86 -6.81 -16.14
C ALA A 32 -5.90 -5.70 -15.92
N PHE A 33 -6.62 -5.30 -16.98
CA PHE A 33 -7.72 -4.34 -16.88
C PHE A 33 -8.91 -4.92 -16.14
N ASP A 34 -9.30 -6.16 -16.41
CA ASP A 34 -10.37 -6.87 -15.69
C ASP A 34 -10.00 -7.05 -14.21
N PHE A 35 -8.76 -7.42 -13.88
CA PHE A 35 -8.28 -7.43 -12.50
C PHE A 35 -8.40 -6.05 -11.82
N PHE A 36 -8.14 -4.99 -12.58
CA PHE A 36 -8.24 -3.61 -12.10
C PHE A 36 -9.69 -3.14 -11.90
N THR A 37 -10.61 -3.53 -12.79
CA THR A 37 -12.01 -3.06 -12.82
C THR A 37 -12.98 -3.97 -12.08
N THR A 38 -12.83 -5.29 -12.20
CA THR A 38 -13.77 -6.31 -11.71
C THR A 38 -13.16 -7.31 -10.72
N ASP A 39 -11.89 -7.70 -10.87
CA ASP A 39 -11.39 -8.99 -10.33
C ASP A 39 -10.26 -8.94 -9.30
N GLY A 40 -10.06 -7.82 -8.62
CA GLY A 40 -9.48 -7.87 -7.28
C GLY A 40 -10.49 -8.56 -6.36
N LEU A 41 -10.61 -9.88 -6.44
CA LEU A 41 -11.63 -10.69 -5.79
C LEU A 41 -11.44 -10.71 -4.28
N LEU A 42 -10.24 -10.39 -3.78
CA LEU A 42 -9.86 -10.61 -2.40
C LEU A 42 -9.31 -9.34 -1.75
N LEU A 43 -9.78 -9.03 -0.53
CA LEU A 43 -9.15 -8.13 0.42
C LEU A 43 -7.94 -8.84 1.02
N SER A 44 -6.76 -8.25 0.85
CA SER A 44 -5.55 -8.78 1.46
C SER A 44 -5.58 -8.61 2.98
N GLY A 45 -5.49 -9.73 3.70
CA GLY A 45 -5.10 -9.79 5.11
C GLY A 45 -3.63 -10.19 5.30
N GLN A 46 -2.78 -9.90 4.32
CA GLN A 46 -1.35 -10.26 4.30
C GLN A 46 -0.43 -9.06 4.54
N ALA A 47 -0.97 -7.94 5.05
CA ALA A 47 -0.18 -6.75 5.35
C ALA A 47 -0.79 -5.97 6.52
N LEU A 48 0.04 -5.20 7.22
CA LEU A 48 -0.37 -4.28 8.29
C LEU A 48 -1.03 -3.02 7.70
N ASN A 49 -2.26 -3.16 7.21
CA ASN A 49 -3.04 -2.09 6.61
C ASN A 49 -4.51 -2.10 7.05
N ILE A 50 -5.30 -1.14 6.56
CA ILE A 50 -6.72 -1.04 6.94
C ILE A 50 -7.54 -2.24 6.44
N ASN A 51 -7.13 -2.87 5.33
CA ASN A 51 -7.81 -4.05 4.80
C ASN A 51 -7.71 -5.22 5.77
N TRP A 52 -6.57 -5.37 6.46
CA TRP A 52 -6.44 -6.36 7.53
C TRP A 52 -7.41 -6.10 8.69
N VAL A 53 -7.61 -4.84 9.10
CA VAL A 53 -8.57 -4.50 10.17
C VAL A 53 -10.00 -4.92 9.78
N ILE A 54 -10.40 -4.63 8.54
CA ILE A 54 -11.72 -5.02 8.03
C ILE A 54 -11.85 -6.54 7.98
N THR A 55 -10.85 -7.22 7.42
CA THR A 55 -10.79 -8.67 7.32
C THR A 55 -10.93 -9.31 8.70
N TYR A 56 -10.19 -8.82 9.69
CA TYR A 56 -10.28 -9.28 11.08
C TYR A 56 -11.68 -9.10 11.67
N ILE A 57 -12.31 -7.94 11.48
CA ILE A 57 -13.68 -7.67 11.94
C ILE A 57 -14.68 -8.65 11.32
N LEU A 58 -14.52 -8.99 10.03
CA LEU A 58 -15.39 -9.94 9.34
C LEU A 58 -15.27 -11.36 9.94
N HIS A 59 -14.05 -11.81 10.26
CA HIS A 59 -13.84 -13.08 10.96
C HIS A 59 -14.42 -13.09 12.38
N LEU A 60 -14.51 -11.93 13.04
CA LEU A 60 -15.08 -11.80 14.37
C LEU A 60 -16.61 -11.82 14.36
N ILE A 61 -17.25 -11.15 13.40
CA ILE A 61 -18.70 -10.97 13.35
C ILE A 61 -19.42 -12.18 12.73
N ASP A 62 -18.85 -12.81 11.71
CA ASP A 62 -19.46 -13.94 11.00
C ASP A 62 -18.43 -15.07 10.76
N PRO A 63 -17.98 -15.75 11.83
CA PRO A 63 -16.97 -16.81 11.73
C PRO A 63 -17.49 -18.04 10.96
N ALA A 64 -18.81 -18.23 10.87
CA ALA A 64 -19.41 -19.31 10.09
C ALA A 64 -19.19 -19.13 8.59
N LYS A 65 -19.22 -17.87 8.11
CA LYS A 65 -19.01 -17.53 6.71
C LYS A 65 -17.54 -17.30 6.34
N TYR A 66 -16.76 -16.71 7.25
CA TYR A 66 -15.39 -16.28 6.94
C TYR A 66 -14.30 -17.14 7.59
N ALA A 67 -14.64 -18.23 8.28
CA ALA A 67 -13.75 -18.98 9.17
C ALA A 67 -13.40 -18.22 10.46
N SER A 68 -13.19 -19.01 11.52
CA SER A 68 -12.90 -18.48 12.85
C SER A 68 -11.50 -17.88 12.92
N ILE A 69 -11.35 -16.89 13.82
CA ILE A 69 -10.08 -16.20 14.07
C ILE A 69 -8.93 -17.17 14.43
N HIS A 70 -9.26 -18.25 15.13
CA HIS A 70 -8.31 -19.27 15.56
C HIS A 70 -7.74 -20.11 14.40
N GLN A 71 -8.34 -20.03 13.21
CA GLN A 71 -7.90 -20.72 12.00
C GLN A 71 -7.09 -19.83 11.05
N LEU A 72 -6.93 -18.53 11.37
CA LEU A 72 -6.29 -17.55 10.48
C LEU A 72 -4.77 -17.75 10.30
N ASP A 73 -4.14 -18.49 11.19
CA ASP A 73 -2.72 -18.80 11.08
C ASP A 73 -2.44 -19.92 10.06
N GLN A 74 -3.48 -20.67 9.66
CA GLN A 74 -3.37 -21.77 8.69
C GLN A 74 -4.10 -21.51 7.36
N LEU A 75 -4.95 -20.48 7.29
CA LEU A 75 -5.74 -20.16 6.10
C LEU A 75 -5.22 -18.92 5.38
N ASN A 76 -5.49 -18.88 4.06
CA ASN A 76 -5.27 -17.69 3.26
C ASN A 76 -6.19 -16.58 3.80
N ARG A 77 -5.59 -15.51 4.34
CA ARG A 77 -6.23 -14.40 5.08
C ARG A 77 -7.00 -13.44 4.18
N GLN A 78 -7.56 -13.97 3.11
CA GLN A 78 -8.10 -13.24 1.98
C GLN A 78 -9.61 -13.46 1.96
N ILE A 79 -10.37 -12.37 2.10
CA ILE A 79 -11.84 -12.41 2.04
C ILE A 79 -12.31 -11.77 0.75
N THR A 80 -13.43 -12.25 0.20
CA THR A 80 -14.00 -11.64 -1.00
C THR A 80 -14.23 -10.13 -0.83
N THR A 81 -13.85 -9.32 -1.82
CA THR A 81 -13.97 -7.85 -1.75
C THR A 81 -15.42 -7.37 -1.64
N ASN A 82 -16.38 -8.18 -2.09
CA ASN A 82 -17.81 -7.92 -1.91
C ASN A 82 -18.25 -7.91 -0.44
N ALA A 83 -17.46 -8.48 0.47
CA ALA A 83 -17.71 -8.41 1.92
C ALA A 83 -17.33 -7.06 2.53
N ALA A 84 -16.40 -6.30 1.93
CA ALA A 84 -16.04 -4.97 2.41
C ALA A 84 -17.09 -3.91 2.01
N PRO A 85 -17.22 -2.83 2.80
CA PRO A 85 -17.87 -1.60 2.35
C PRO A 85 -17.33 -1.14 1.01
N TRP A 86 -18.21 -0.66 0.13
CA TRP A 86 -17.84 -0.32 -1.25
C TRP A 86 -16.66 0.63 -1.36
N PHE A 87 -16.52 1.61 -0.44
CA PHE A 87 -15.45 2.61 -0.48
C PHE A 87 -14.06 2.03 -0.15
N LEU A 88 -13.98 0.83 0.43
CA LEU A 88 -12.73 0.14 0.78
C LEU A 88 -12.35 -0.91 -0.27
N ARG A 89 -13.12 -1.05 -1.36
CA ARG A 89 -12.83 -1.98 -2.47
C ARG A 89 -11.81 -1.43 -3.48
N GLY A 90 -11.05 -0.40 -3.09
CA GLY A 90 -10.05 0.30 -3.90
C GLY A 90 -10.37 1.78 -4.16
N GLN A 91 -11.61 2.22 -3.94
CA GLN A 91 -12.07 3.59 -4.15
C GLN A 91 -11.33 4.58 -3.24
N SER A 92 -11.10 4.23 -1.97
CA SER A 92 -10.30 5.01 -1.03
C SER A 92 -8.87 5.22 -1.51
N PHE A 93 -8.24 4.19 -2.08
CA PHE A 93 -6.91 4.29 -2.69
C PHE A 93 -6.91 5.28 -3.87
N TYR A 94 -7.84 5.14 -4.82
CA TYR A 94 -7.91 6.05 -5.97
C TYR A 94 -8.17 7.49 -5.55
N LEU A 95 -9.05 7.70 -4.55
CA LEU A 95 -9.31 9.02 -3.99
C LEU A 95 -8.04 9.62 -3.38
N ALA A 96 -7.29 8.84 -2.58
CA ALA A 96 -6.02 9.30 -2.00
C ALA A 96 -5.00 9.67 -3.10
N VAL A 97 -4.83 8.82 -4.11
CA VAL A 97 -3.94 9.10 -5.26
C VAL A 97 -4.36 10.36 -6.00
N LEU A 98 -5.65 10.54 -6.28
CA LEU A 98 -6.18 11.72 -6.94
C LEU A 98 -5.87 13.00 -6.12
N VAL A 99 -6.11 12.97 -4.81
CA VAL A 99 -5.80 14.09 -3.90
C VAL A 99 -4.31 14.42 -3.92
N ILE A 100 -3.43 13.42 -3.86
CA ILE A 100 -1.97 13.60 -3.88
C ILE A 100 -1.53 14.22 -5.21
N ILE A 101 -2.03 13.70 -6.34
CA ILE A 101 -1.71 14.20 -7.68
C ILE A 101 -2.18 15.65 -7.84
N ILE A 102 -3.42 15.98 -7.47
CA ILE A 102 -3.95 17.36 -7.51
C ILE A 102 -3.05 18.29 -6.69
N TYR A 103 -2.64 17.85 -5.50
CA TYR A 103 -1.81 18.66 -4.62
C TYR A 103 -0.40 18.88 -5.17
N TYR A 104 0.21 17.83 -5.73
CA TYR A 104 1.49 17.91 -6.44
C TYR A 104 1.42 18.91 -7.61
N TRP A 105 0.31 18.94 -8.36
CA TRP A 105 0.12 19.90 -9.45
C TRP A 105 0.07 21.36 -8.98
N LYS A 106 -0.44 21.61 -7.77
CA LYS A 106 -0.47 22.95 -7.12
C LYS A 106 0.92 23.41 -6.62
N ILE A 107 1.96 22.58 -6.70
CA ILE A 107 3.33 22.99 -6.36
C ILE A 107 3.88 23.87 -7.50
N LYS A 108 4.28 25.11 -7.15
CA LYS A 108 4.79 26.10 -8.11
C LYS A 108 6.13 25.68 -8.74
N LYS A 109 7.07 25.23 -7.93
CA LYS A 109 8.38 24.71 -8.37
C LYS A 109 8.40 23.20 -8.20
N LYS A 110 8.24 22.48 -9.31
CA LYS A 110 8.31 21.01 -9.34
C LYS A 110 9.77 20.61 -9.54
N ASP A 111 10.30 19.86 -8.59
CA ASP A 111 11.65 19.32 -8.59
C ASP A 111 11.62 17.81 -8.34
N LEU A 112 12.80 17.18 -8.37
CA LEU A 112 12.89 15.73 -8.18
C LEU A 112 12.44 15.31 -6.77
N ALA A 113 12.75 16.13 -5.75
CA ALA A 113 12.35 15.86 -4.36
C ALA A 113 10.82 15.83 -4.23
N SER A 114 10.12 16.86 -4.70
CA SER A 114 8.65 16.92 -4.64
C SER A 114 7.97 15.80 -5.44
N PHE A 115 8.58 15.36 -6.55
CA PHE A 115 8.11 14.18 -7.29
C PHE A 115 8.26 12.89 -6.47
N ILE A 116 9.42 12.64 -5.88
CA ILE A 116 9.68 11.46 -5.06
C ILE A 116 8.81 11.47 -3.79
N SER A 117 8.59 12.64 -3.18
CA SER A 117 7.68 12.79 -2.05
C SER A 117 6.24 12.40 -2.40
N ALA A 118 5.75 12.84 -3.57
CA ALA A 118 4.43 12.44 -4.06
C ALA A 118 4.37 10.94 -4.37
N ALA A 119 5.40 10.38 -5.02
CA ALA A 119 5.52 8.95 -5.31
C ALA A 119 5.51 8.11 -4.03
N THR A 120 6.31 8.50 -3.02
CA THR A 120 6.34 7.87 -1.69
C THR A 120 4.93 7.79 -1.11
N LEU A 121 4.17 8.89 -1.15
CA LEU A 121 2.84 8.94 -0.58
C LEU A 121 1.80 8.14 -1.39
N ILE A 122 1.96 8.05 -2.72
CA ILE A 122 1.15 7.17 -3.57
C ILE A 122 1.39 5.71 -3.22
N PHE A 123 2.65 5.30 -3.06
CA PHE A 123 2.99 3.91 -2.68
C PHE A 123 2.59 3.59 -1.23
N LEU A 124 2.68 4.56 -0.32
CA LEU A 124 2.15 4.40 1.04
C LEU A 124 0.62 4.27 1.02
N SER A 125 -0.08 5.08 0.22
CA SER A 125 -1.53 4.95 0.00
C SER A 125 -1.88 3.60 -0.60
N HIS A 126 -1.06 3.10 -1.54
CA HIS A 126 -1.22 1.76 -2.11
C HIS A 126 -1.13 0.70 -1.01
N HIS A 127 -0.09 0.71 -0.19
CA HIS A 127 0.05 -0.25 0.89
C HIS A 127 -1.11 -0.18 1.91
N GLN A 128 -1.57 1.03 2.25
CA GLN A 128 -2.59 1.22 3.28
C GLN A 128 -4.03 1.02 2.82
N LEU A 129 -4.35 1.36 1.57
CA LEU A 129 -5.74 1.44 1.08
C LEU A 129 -6.05 0.48 -0.08
N ASN A 130 -5.04 -0.05 -0.77
CA ASN A 130 -5.28 -0.94 -1.91
C ASN A 130 -5.63 -2.36 -1.44
N LYS A 131 -6.74 -2.90 -1.94
CA LYS A 131 -7.22 -4.27 -1.66
C LYS A 131 -6.19 -5.36 -1.92
N SER A 132 -5.28 -5.15 -2.86
CA SER A 132 -4.25 -6.11 -3.29
C SER A 132 -2.88 -5.82 -2.66
N ALA A 133 -2.82 -5.05 -1.57
CA ALA A 133 -1.57 -4.77 -0.91
C ALA A 133 -1.03 -5.99 -0.13
N TYR A 134 0.20 -6.40 -0.43
CA TYR A 134 0.93 -7.46 0.24
C TYR A 134 2.03 -6.89 1.13
N GLU A 135 2.61 -7.76 1.95
CA GLU A 135 3.62 -7.45 2.94
C GLU A 135 4.86 -6.74 2.36
N LYS A 136 5.28 -7.12 1.14
CA LYS A 136 6.46 -6.53 0.50
C LYS A 136 6.24 -5.12 -0.07
N HIS A 137 5.00 -4.66 -0.23
CA HIS A 137 4.75 -3.39 -0.94
C HIS A 137 5.23 -2.15 -0.17
N LEU A 138 5.44 -2.25 1.15
CA LEU A 138 5.99 -1.13 1.92
C LEU A 138 7.48 -0.88 1.58
N PHE A 139 8.18 -1.87 1.02
CA PHE A 139 9.56 -1.72 0.58
C PHE A 139 9.75 -0.58 -0.43
N TYR A 140 8.80 -0.39 -1.35
CA TYR A 140 8.86 0.72 -2.31
C TYR A 140 8.87 2.09 -1.61
N VAL A 141 8.13 2.23 -0.51
CA VAL A 141 8.10 3.46 0.30
C VAL A 141 9.48 3.73 0.90
N VAL A 142 10.16 2.70 1.42
CA VAL A 142 11.52 2.81 1.96
C VAL A 142 12.50 3.24 0.88
N VAL A 143 12.44 2.63 -0.32
CA VAL A 143 13.31 2.99 -1.44
C VAL A 143 13.12 4.45 -1.87
N PHE A 144 11.87 4.90 -2.01
CA PHE A 144 11.62 6.31 -2.35
C PHE A 144 12.05 7.26 -1.23
N MET A 145 11.88 6.88 0.03
CA MET A 145 12.34 7.70 1.15
C MET A 145 13.86 7.75 1.27
N LEU A 146 14.55 6.68 0.90
CA LEU A 146 16.00 6.68 0.78
C LEU A 146 16.44 7.66 -0.31
N PHE A 147 15.85 7.60 -1.50
CA PHE A 147 16.16 8.58 -2.56
C PHE A 147 15.84 10.01 -2.13
N LEU A 148 14.70 10.23 -1.46
CA LEU A 148 14.34 11.55 -0.95
C LEU A 148 15.36 12.06 0.08
N TYR A 149 15.84 11.18 0.97
CA TYR A 149 16.88 11.53 1.93
C TYR A 149 18.22 11.84 1.25
N LEU A 150 18.63 11.06 0.25
CA LEU A 150 19.87 11.30 -0.49
C LEU A 150 19.85 12.63 -1.26
N ILE A 151 18.69 13.02 -1.79
CA ILE A 151 18.51 14.32 -2.48
C ILE A 151 18.39 15.46 -1.47
N LYS A 152 17.70 15.22 -0.35
CA LYS A 152 17.42 16.21 0.68
C LYS A 152 17.64 15.64 2.09
N PRO A 153 18.89 15.65 2.59
CA PRO A 153 19.27 14.99 3.84
C PRO A 153 18.89 15.83 5.07
N THR A 154 17.59 15.94 5.34
CA THR A 154 17.08 16.59 6.55
C THR A 154 16.88 15.56 7.67
N LYS A 155 16.95 16.01 8.93
CA LYS A 155 16.62 15.16 10.10
C LYS A 155 15.22 14.56 9.99
N THR A 156 14.26 15.31 9.45
CA THR A 156 12.89 14.84 9.20
C THR A 156 12.85 13.70 8.19
N ASN A 157 13.55 13.83 7.06
CA ASN A 157 13.58 12.77 6.04
C ASN A 157 14.30 11.52 6.56
N LEU A 158 15.36 11.67 7.36
CA LEU A 158 16.02 10.56 8.03
C LEU A 158 15.07 9.84 9.00
N ALA A 159 14.36 10.60 9.84
CA ALA A 159 13.41 10.03 10.79
C ALA A 159 12.27 9.28 10.10
N LEU A 160 11.76 9.81 8.98
CA LEU A 160 10.75 9.13 8.17
C LEU A 160 11.30 7.87 7.49
N LEU A 161 12.53 7.92 6.96
CA LEU A 161 13.19 6.76 6.38
C LEU A 161 13.30 5.63 7.43
N ILE A 162 13.82 5.94 8.62
CA ILE A 162 13.93 4.98 9.72
C ILE A 162 12.55 4.45 10.13
N LEU A 163 11.55 5.34 10.22
CA LEU A 163 10.17 4.93 10.55
C LEU A 163 9.63 3.92 9.55
N PHE A 164 9.74 4.19 8.24
CA PHE A 164 9.23 3.28 7.21
C PHE A 164 10.05 1.99 7.12
N ASP A 165 11.34 2.04 7.39
CA ASP A 165 12.19 0.85 7.45
C ASP A 165 11.75 -0.06 8.60
N VAL A 166 11.60 0.49 9.81
CA VAL A 166 11.07 -0.21 10.97
C VAL A 166 9.66 -0.76 10.69
N MET A 167 8.79 0.03 10.07
CA MET A 167 7.46 -0.43 9.68
C MET A 167 7.53 -1.61 8.70
N THR A 168 8.47 -1.59 7.76
CA THR A 168 8.66 -2.67 6.79
C THR A 168 9.16 -3.93 7.48
N VAL A 169 10.15 -3.81 8.36
CA VAL A 169 10.70 -4.92 9.14
C VAL A 169 9.63 -5.55 10.03
N ILE A 170 8.88 -4.76 10.81
CA ILE A 170 7.80 -5.26 11.66
C ILE A 170 6.73 -5.97 10.81
N ASN A 171 6.36 -5.38 9.68
CA ASN A 171 5.39 -5.99 8.78
C ASN A 171 5.88 -7.34 8.25
N LEU A 172 7.12 -7.44 7.78
CA LEU A 172 7.71 -8.71 7.33
C LEU A 172 7.78 -9.73 8.47
N ILE A 173 8.19 -9.32 9.67
CA ILE A 173 8.30 -10.22 10.83
C ILE A 173 6.95 -10.82 11.20
N PHE A 174 5.84 -10.07 11.14
CA PHE A 174 4.52 -10.61 11.45
C PHE A 174 4.03 -11.63 10.41
N PHE A 175 4.32 -11.42 9.12
CA PHE A 175 3.81 -12.28 8.04
C PHE A 175 4.76 -13.41 7.64
N TYR A 176 6.07 -13.24 7.83
CA TYR A 176 7.10 -14.22 7.44
C TYR A 176 7.96 -14.72 8.61
N GLY A 177 7.79 -14.17 9.81
CA GLY A 177 8.61 -14.51 10.96
C GLY A 177 10.04 -13.96 10.84
N PHE A 178 10.88 -14.26 11.83
CA PHE A 178 12.28 -13.81 11.84
C PHE A 178 13.14 -14.54 10.80
N THR A 179 12.76 -15.76 10.42
CA THR A 179 13.53 -16.65 9.52
C THR A 179 12.97 -16.71 8.10
N GLY A 180 11.80 -16.13 7.84
CA GLY A 180 11.12 -16.23 6.55
C GLY A 180 10.29 -17.50 6.35
N THR A 181 10.31 -18.44 7.31
CA THR A 181 9.73 -19.79 7.14
C THR A 181 8.31 -19.94 7.68
N GLY A 182 7.71 -18.91 8.27
CA GLY A 182 6.34 -18.95 8.79
C GLY A 182 5.97 -17.72 9.63
N SER A 183 4.69 -17.41 9.78
CA SER A 183 4.25 -16.26 10.57
C SER A 183 4.49 -16.44 12.06
N LEU A 184 4.76 -15.35 12.78
CA LEU A 184 4.81 -15.37 14.25
C LEU A 184 3.44 -15.69 14.86
N ASN A 185 3.45 -16.30 16.06
CA ASN A 185 2.26 -16.34 16.88
C ASN A 185 1.91 -14.92 17.33
N ARG A 186 0.83 -14.40 16.76
CA ARG A 186 0.34 -13.03 16.90
C ARG A 186 -0.90 -12.92 17.79
N HIS A 187 -1.45 -14.06 18.20
CA HIS A 187 -2.61 -14.12 19.05
C HIS A 187 -2.19 -13.97 20.52
N PHE A 188 -2.66 -12.91 21.17
CA PHE A 188 -2.47 -12.64 22.59
C PHE A 188 -3.85 -12.56 23.25
N PHE A 189 -4.17 -13.49 24.16
CA PHE A 189 -5.51 -13.62 24.78
C PHE A 189 -6.66 -13.62 23.75
N SER A 190 -6.55 -14.43 22.69
CA SER A 190 -7.55 -14.54 21.62
C SER A 190 -7.72 -13.28 20.75
N PHE A 191 -6.83 -12.30 20.90
CA PHE A 191 -6.79 -11.09 20.08
C PHE A 191 -5.55 -11.07 19.21
N ASP A 192 -5.69 -10.75 17.92
CA ASP A 192 -4.53 -10.62 17.02
C ASP A 192 -3.89 -9.23 17.15
N ILE A 193 -2.68 -9.18 17.70
CA ILE A 193 -1.94 -7.93 17.93
C ILE A 193 -1.69 -7.13 16.65
N THR A 194 -1.64 -7.81 15.49
CA THR A 194 -1.39 -7.15 14.20
C THR A 194 -2.48 -6.15 13.81
N VAL A 195 -3.69 -6.28 14.36
CA VAL A 195 -4.78 -5.31 14.16
C VAL A 195 -4.42 -3.94 14.75
N LEU A 196 -3.80 -3.91 15.94
CA LEU A 196 -3.36 -2.66 16.56
C LEU A 196 -2.24 -2.01 15.75
N PHE A 197 -1.30 -2.82 15.24
CA PHE A 197 -0.25 -2.34 14.35
C PHE A 197 -0.82 -1.80 13.04
N SER A 198 -1.81 -2.46 12.44
CA SER A 198 -2.51 -1.95 11.25
C SER A 198 -3.17 -0.60 11.49
N LEU A 199 -3.87 -0.43 12.62
CA LEU A 199 -4.47 0.85 13.00
C LEU A 199 -3.40 1.92 13.21
N PHE A 200 -2.30 1.58 13.88
CA PHE A 200 -1.17 2.48 14.08
C PHE A 200 -0.54 2.92 12.74
N TYR A 201 -0.36 2.00 11.80
CA TYR A 201 0.17 2.29 10.46
C TYR A 201 -0.78 3.22 9.69
N PHE A 202 -2.08 2.98 9.81
CA PHE A 202 -3.09 3.82 9.19
C PHE A 202 -3.08 5.24 9.77
N VAL A 203 -2.92 5.39 11.09
CA VAL A 203 -2.76 6.71 11.75
C VAL A 203 -1.51 7.43 11.27
N ILE A 204 -0.36 6.73 11.17
CA ILE A 204 0.87 7.29 10.60
C ILE A 204 0.63 7.77 9.17
N PHE A 205 -0.04 6.97 8.33
CA PHE A 205 -0.38 7.34 6.97
C PHE A 205 -1.23 8.62 6.92
N LEU A 206 -2.29 8.72 7.72
CA LEU A 206 -3.13 9.92 7.78
C LEU A 206 -2.33 11.14 8.25
N TRP A 207 -1.46 10.97 9.24
CA TRP A 207 -0.57 12.03 9.71
C TRP A 207 0.35 12.53 8.61
N ILE A 208 1.04 11.63 7.89
CA ILE A 208 1.94 11.99 6.79
C ILE A 208 1.17 12.65 5.63
N LEU A 209 0.00 12.12 5.27
CA LEU A 209 -0.87 12.70 4.25
C LEU A 209 -1.26 14.14 4.63
N VAL A 210 -1.71 14.38 5.86
CA VAL A 210 -2.06 15.72 6.34
C VAL A 210 -0.84 16.64 6.33
N MET A 211 0.33 16.16 6.74
CA MET A 211 1.55 16.97 6.75
C MET A 211 2.04 17.32 5.34
N TYR A 212 1.88 16.41 4.38
CA TYR A 212 2.11 16.66 2.95
C TYR A 212 1.15 17.74 2.41
N LEU A 213 -0.16 17.61 2.68
CA LEU A 213 -1.19 18.59 2.29
C LEU A 213 -1.01 19.96 2.96
N LYS A 214 -0.35 20.01 4.13
CA LYS A 214 0.03 21.25 4.82
C LYS A 214 1.41 21.78 4.41
N ARG A 215 2.14 21.09 3.52
CA ARG A 215 3.53 21.41 3.10
C ARG A 215 4.55 21.45 4.24
N LYS A 216 4.27 20.77 5.35
CA LYS A 216 5.12 20.79 6.55
C LYS A 216 6.18 19.68 6.56
N VAL A 217 6.00 18.64 5.75
CA VAL A 217 6.84 17.43 5.70
C VAL A 217 7.06 17.04 4.24
N LEU A 218 8.23 16.45 3.93
CA LEU A 218 8.65 16.00 2.60
C LEU A 218 8.92 17.11 1.55
N ASN A 219 9.10 18.36 2.00
CA ASN A 219 9.55 19.48 1.14
C ASN A 219 11.00 19.78 1.37
#